data_AF-A0A6N2UZZ8-F1
#
_entry.id   AF-A0A6N2UZZ8-F1
#
_cell.length_a   1.000
_cell.length_b   1.000
_cell.length_c   1.000
_cell.angle_alpha   90.00
_cell.angle_beta   90.00
_cell.angle_gamma   90.00
#
_symmetry.space_group_name_H-M   'P 1'
#
loop_
_entity.id
_entity.type
_entity.pdbx_description
1 polymer ?
#
loop_
_entity_poly.entity_id
_entity_poly.type
_entity_poly.pdbx_seq_one_letter_code
_entity_poly.pdbx_strand_id
1 'polypeptide(L)'
;MNKYEEMQKDDELWSTAMAIQMGEARYRNGLRDSFEEGKAAGKMEGKIEGRMEGKIEGRIEGKLEGERQLLHKLIEMKYHEACATWLQALTEEQMHIVSTLLLECDTFESLRKRLNKSDKK
;
A
#
# COMPACT_ATOMS: atom_id res chain seq x y z
N MET A 1 18.79 -41.18 49.56
CA MET A 1 17.47 -40.71 49.14
C MET A 1 17.64 -39.51 48.24
N ASN A 2 16.79 -39.36 47.23
CA ASN A 2 16.90 -38.23 46.32
C ASN A 2 16.44 -36.97 47.06
N LYS A 3 17.20 -35.87 46.96
CA LYS A 3 16.92 -34.60 47.68
C LYS A 3 15.49 -34.08 47.42
N TYR A 4 14.92 -34.43 46.27
CA TYR A 4 13.54 -34.15 45.88
C TYR A 4 12.49 -34.98 46.64
N GLU A 5 12.80 -36.23 46.98
CA GLU A 5 11.91 -37.13 47.74
C GLU A 5 11.85 -36.75 49.23
N GLU A 6 12.93 -36.16 49.75
CA GLU A 6 12.96 -35.61 51.12
C GLU A 6 12.21 -34.27 51.19
N MET A 7 12.31 -33.43 50.16
CA MET A 7 11.61 -32.14 50.09
C MET A 7 10.09 -32.30 49.94
N GLN A 8 9.62 -33.38 49.31
CA GLN A 8 8.19 -33.71 49.23
C GLN A 8 7.52 -34.05 50.55
N LYS A 9 8.30 -34.33 51.62
CA LYS A 9 7.76 -34.64 52.96
C LYS A 9 7.43 -33.37 53.77
N ASP A 10 7.88 -32.21 53.31
CA ASP A 10 7.59 -30.90 53.87
C ASP A 10 6.63 -30.15 52.93
N ASP A 11 5.34 -30.19 53.25
CA ASP A 11 4.24 -29.71 52.39
C ASP A 11 4.35 -28.21 52.06
N GLU A 12 4.85 -27.39 52.99
CA GLU A 12 5.01 -25.93 52.79
C GLU A 12 6.20 -25.62 51.87
N LEU A 13 7.32 -26.34 52.04
CA LEU A 13 8.50 -26.14 51.20
C LEU A 13 8.26 -26.64 49.77
N TRP A 14 7.60 -27.80 49.63
CA TRP A 14 7.26 -28.37 48.32
C TRP A 14 6.25 -27.52 47.55
N SER A 15 5.20 -27.02 48.22
CA SER A 15 4.20 -26.13 47.59
C SER A 15 4.80 -24.80 47.15
N THR A 16 5.71 -24.22 47.93
CA THR A 16 6.42 -22.98 47.58
C THR A 16 7.34 -23.19 46.37
N ALA A 17 8.14 -24.26 46.36
CA ALA A 17 9.01 -24.59 45.22
C ALA A 17 8.21 -24.84 43.93
N MET A 18 7.09 -25.56 44.03
CA MET A 18 6.20 -25.83 42.91
C MET A 18 5.53 -24.55 42.38
N ALA A 19 5.12 -23.63 43.27
CA ALA A 19 4.54 -22.35 42.88
C ALA A 19 5.54 -21.47 42.11
N ILE A 20 6.81 -21.44 42.55
CA ILE A 20 7.90 -20.72 41.86
C ILE A 20 8.14 -21.33 40.47
N GLN A 21 8.28 -22.66 40.39
CA GLN A 21 8.51 -23.35 39.12
C GLN A 21 7.37 -23.13 38.13
N MET A 22 6.12 -23.20 38.59
CA MET A 22 4.94 -22.89 37.77
C MET A 22 4.88 -21.41 37.38
N GLY A 23 5.29 -20.50 38.27
CA GLY A 23 5.42 -19.07 37.98
C GLY A 23 6.43 -18.78 36.87
N GLU A 24 7.61 -19.38 36.96
CA GLU A 24 8.66 -19.26 35.93
C GLU A 24 8.25 -19.87 34.59
N ALA A 25 7.54 -21.01 34.60
CA ALA A 25 7.02 -21.62 33.39
C ALA A 25 5.97 -20.73 32.71
N ARG A 26 5.06 -20.15 33.49
CA ARG A 26 4.08 -19.17 32.98
C ARG A 26 4.75 -17.93 32.40
N TYR A 27 5.75 -17.38 33.08
CA TYR A 27 6.49 -16.21 32.60
C TYR A 27 7.22 -16.50 31.29
N ARG A 28 7.90 -17.66 31.19
CA ARG A 28 8.57 -18.11 29.97
C ARG A 28 7.60 -18.31 28.81
N ASN A 29 6.46 -18.95 29.07
CA ASN A 29 5.45 -19.17 28.03
C ASN A 29 4.81 -17.84 27.59
N GLY A 30 4.43 -16.96 28.52
CA GLY A 30 3.84 -15.67 28.17
C GLY A 30 4.79 -14.76 27.37
N LEU A 31 6.10 -14.79 27.66
CA LEU A 31 7.10 -14.09 26.85
C LEU A 31 7.22 -14.66 25.44
N ARG A 32 7.13 -15.99 25.32
CA ARG A 32 7.21 -16.67 24.02
C ARG A 32 5.97 -16.40 23.18
N ASP A 33 4.79 -16.53 23.78
CA ASP A 33 3.50 -16.32 23.10
C ASP A 33 3.39 -14.87 22.62
N SER A 34 3.74 -13.89 23.46
CA SER A 34 3.72 -12.47 23.08
C SER A 34 4.71 -12.14 21.96
N PHE A 35 5.88 -12.78 21.93
CA PHE A 35 6.85 -12.61 20.85
C PHE A 35 6.36 -13.24 19.53
N GLU A 36 5.80 -14.45 19.60
CA GLU A 36 5.25 -15.15 18.43
C GLU A 36 4.03 -14.42 17.85
N GLU A 37 3.13 -13.92 18.72
CA GLU A 37 2.00 -13.07 18.34
C GLU A 37 2.45 -11.75 17.70
N GLY A 38 3.40 -11.03 18.31
CA GLY A 38 3.93 -9.79 17.75
C GLY A 38 4.58 -9.97 16.38
N LYS A 39 5.33 -11.07 16.21
CA LYS A 39 5.94 -11.43 14.91
C LYS A 39 4.89 -11.81 13.86
N ALA A 40 3.84 -12.52 14.25
CA ALA A 40 2.75 -12.90 13.36
C ALA A 40 1.92 -11.67 12.94
N ALA A 41 1.60 -10.79 13.88
CA ALA A 41 0.89 -9.54 13.65
C ALA A 41 1.66 -8.63 12.68
N GLY A 42 2.93 -8.34 12.95
CA GLY A 42 3.74 -7.48 12.07
C GLY A 42 3.91 -8.06 10.65
N LYS A 43 3.97 -9.39 10.50
CA LYS A 43 4.03 -10.04 9.19
C LYS A 43 2.70 -9.98 8.44
N MET A 44 1.57 -10.03 9.13
CA MET A 44 0.25 -9.85 8.52
C MET A 44 0.03 -8.40 8.10
N GLU A 45 0.31 -7.45 8.99
CA GLU A 45 0.14 -6.02 8.77
C GLU A 45 0.96 -5.56 7.56
N GLY A 46 2.27 -5.83 7.54
CA GLY A 46 3.12 -5.45 6.40
C GLY A 46 2.72 -6.12 5.07
N LYS A 47 2.10 -7.31 5.09
CA LYS A 47 1.55 -7.94 3.88
C LYS A 47 0.26 -7.29 3.41
N ILE A 48 -0.59 -6.86 4.33
CA ILE A 48 -1.87 -6.21 4.01
C ILE A 48 -1.59 -4.81 3.47
N GLU A 49 -0.76 -4.03 4.16
CA GLU A 49 -0.38 -2.68 3.75
C GLU A 49 0.28 -2.69 2.37
N GLY A 50 1.36 -3.46 2.20
CA GLY A 50 2.06 -3.49 0.90
C GLY A 50 1.19 -4.00 -0.26
N ARG A 51 0.22 -4.87 0.01
CA ARG A 51 -0.73 -5.32 -1.02
C ARG A 51 -1.81 -4.29 -1.32
N MET A 52 -2.25 -3.52 -0.33
CA MET A 52 -3.22 -2.44 -0.53
C MET A 52 -2.59 -1.29 -1.30
N GLU A 53 -1.42 -0.83 -0.88
CA GLU A 53 -0.68 0.26 -1.54
C GLU A 53 -0.42 -0.08 -3.01
N GLY A 54 0.23 -1.21 -3.29
CA GLY A 54 0.55 -1.59 -4.67
C GLY A 54 -0.67 -1.81 -5.56
N LYS A 55 -1.83 -2.21 -5.00
CA LYS A 55 -3.08 -2.31 -5.76
C LYS A 55 -3.71 -0.95 -6.07
N ILE A 56 -3.63 -0.01 -5.13
CA ILE A 56 -4.19 1.32 -5.29
C ILE A 56 -3.36 2.09 -6.32
N GLU A 57 -2.03 2.11 -6.14
CA GLU A 57 -1.09 2.76 -7.06
C GLU A 57 -1.23 2.20 -8.47
N GLY A 58 -1.12 0.88 -8.65
CA GLY A 58 -1.23 0.26 -9.98
C GLY A 58 -2.60 0.49 -10.64
N ARG A 59 -3.68 0.64 -9.86
CA ARG A 59 -5.01 0.94 -10.42
C ARG A 59 -5.14 2.39 -10.83
N ILE A 60 -4.53 3.33 -10.11
CA ILE A 60 -4.53 4.75 -10.46
C ILE A 60 -3.67 4.96 -11.71
N GLU A 61 -2.45 4.44 -11.72
CA GLU A 61 -1.56 4.49 -12.88
C GLU A 61 -2.19 3.86 -14.12
N GLY A 62 -2.79 2.68 -13.98
CA GLY A 62 -3.45 2.00 -15.10
C GLY A 62 -4.66 2.76 -15.66
N LYS A 63 -5.41 3.47 -14.82
CA LYS A 63 -6.51 4.34 -15.28
C LYS A 63 -5.98 5.54 -16.05
N LEU A 64 -4.96 6.22 -15.52
CA LEU A 64 -4.34 7.38 -16.17
C LEU A 64 -3.75 7.01 -17.52
N GLU A 65 -3.03 5.89 -17.60
CA GLU A 65 -2.47 5.40 -18.85
C GLU A 65 -3.57 5.06 -19.87
N GLY A 66 -4.68 4.47 -19.42
CA GLY A 66 -5.86 4.23 -20.26
C GLY A 66 -6.49 5.51 -20.82
N GLU A 67 -6.61 6.56 -20.00
CA GLU A 67 -7.10 7.86 -20.43
C GLU A 67 -6.15 8.53 -21.43
N ARG A 68 -4.83 8.42 -21.23
CA ARG A 68 -3.82 8.91 -22.19
C ARG A 68 -3.95 8.22 -23.54
N GLN A 69 -4.11 6.89 -23.54
CA GLN A 69 -4.28 6.13 -24.77
C GLN A 69 -5.59 6.48 -25.50
N LEU A 70 -6.67 6.74 -24.76
CA LEU A 70 -7.93 7.17 -25.36
C LEU A 70 -7.79 8.55 -26.00
N LEU A 71 -7.22 9.53 -25.28
CA LEU A 71 -6.96 10.87 -25.82
C LEU A 71 -6.04 10.82 -27.04
N HIS A 72 -5.03 9.96 -27.03
CA HIS A 72 -4.15 9.75 -28.18
C HIS A 72 -4.95 9.33 -29.42
N LYS A 73 -5.80 8.29 -29.30
CA LYS A 73 -6.64 7.82 -30.40
C LYS A 73 -7.60 8.90 -30.88
N LEU A 74 -8.20 9.66 -29.98
CA LEU A 74 -9.12 10.75 -30.36
C LEU A 74 -8.42 11.87 -31.13
N ILE A 75 -7.20 12.25 -30.71
CA ILE A 75 -6.41 13.27 -31.41
C ILE A 75 -5.96 12.75 -32.77
N GLU A 76 -5.50 11.50 -32.84
CA GLU A 76 -5.12 10.86 -34.10
C GLU A 76 -6.29 10.76 -35.09
N MET A 77 -7.51 10.49 -34.59
CA MET A 77 -8.72 10.46 -35.42
C MET A 77 -9.19 11.85 -35.86
N LYS A 78 -9.15 12.85 -34.96
CA LYS A 78 -9.71 14.18 -35.23
C LYS A 78 -8.75 15.09 -36.00
N TYR A 79 -7.46 15.03 -35.68
CA TYR A 79 -6.46 15.95 -36.20
C TYR A 79 -5.40 15.26 -37.06
N HIS A 80 -5.38 13.93 -37.12
CA HIS A 80 -4.38 13.15 -37.86
C HIS A 80 -2.92 13.45 -37.44
N GLU A 81 -2.72 13.83 -36.18
CA GLU A 81 -1.41 14.09 -35.59
C GLU A 81 -1.07 13.07 -34.51
N ALA A 82 0.18 12.61 -34.52
CA ALA A 82 0.71 11.74 -33.47
C ALA A 82 1.15 12.58 -32.26
N CYS A 83 0.49 12.39 -31.12
CA CYS A 83 0.67 13.23 -29.94
C CYS A 83 1.10 12.45 -28.69
N ALA A 84 1.61 11.23 -28.85
CA ALA A 84 1.99 10.35 -27.73
C ALA A 84 3.01 11.00 -26.78
N THR A 85 4.07 11.60 -27.32
CA THR A 85 5.11 12.28 -26.53
C THR A 85 4.60 13.53 -25.83
N TRP A 86 3.67 14.23 -26.47
CA TRP A 86 3.03 15.42 -25.88
C TRP A 86 2.11 15.00 -24.73
N LEU A 87 1.25 14.00 -24.95
CA LEU A 87 0.37 13.49 -23.89
C LEU A 87 1.17 12.94 -22.72
N GLN A 88 2.34 12.31 -22.91
CA GLN A 88 3.21 11.85 -21.81
C GLN A 88 3.76 13.00 -20.95
N ALA A 89 3.97 14.19 -21.52
CA ALA A 89 4.49 15.35 -20.80
C ALA A 89 3.40 16.08 -19.98
N LEU A 90 2.12 15.76 -20.17
CA LEU A 90 1.01 16.42 -19.48
C LEU A 90 0.74 15.83 -18.09
N THR A 91 0.27 16.70 -17.17
CA THR A 91 -0.25 16.31 -15.85
C THR A 91 -1.69 15.80 -15.95
N GLU A 92 -2.18 15.14 -14.88
CA GLU A 92 -3.57 14.64 -14.80
C GLU A 92 -4.61 15.75 -14.99
N GLU A 93 -4.39 16.91 -14.35
CA GLU A 93 -5.27 18.08 -14.49
C GLU A 93 -5.29 18.60 -15.92
N GLN A 94 -4.13 18.66 -16.57
CA GLN A 94 -4.03 19.07 -17.97
C GLN A 94 -4.74 18.10 -18.89
N MET A 95 -4.74 16.79 -18.61
CA MET A 95 -5.47 15.81 -19.40
C MET A 95 -6.99 16.04 -19.37
N HIS A 96 -7.56 16.37 -18.21
CA HIS A 96 -8.99 16.71 -18.11
C HIS A 96 -9.32 17.98 -18.91
N ILE A 97 -8.46 18.99 -18.86
CA ILE A 97 -8.60 20.20 -19.67
C ILE A 97 -8.53 19.86 -21.17
N VAL A 98 -7.57 19.02 -21.58
CA VAL A 98 -7.45 18.55 -22.97
C VAL A 98 -8.71 17.80 -23.40
N SER A 99 -9.28 16.93 -22.57
CA SER A 99 -10.53 16.23 -22.90
C SER A 99 -11.67 17.20 -23.20
N THR A 100 -11.74 18.32 -22.49
CA THR A 100 -12.77 19.34 -22.69
C THR A 100 -12.47 20.17 -23.95
N LEU A 101 -11.23 20.61 -24.11
CA LEU A 101 -10.78 21.39 -25.25
C LEU A 101 -10.82 20.62 -26.58
N LEU A 102 -10.68 19.29 -26.54
CA LEU A 102 -10.79 18.42 -27.71
C LEU A 102 -12.18 18.49 -28.33
N LEU A 103 -13.23 18.74 -27.54
CA LEU A 103 -14.59 18.94 -28.04
C LEU A 103 -14.78 20.33 -28.66
N GLU A 104 -14.11 21.35 -28.11
CA GLU A 104 -14.29 22.75 -28.54
C GLU A 104 -13.37 23.20 -29.69
N CYS A 105 -12.20 22.56 -29.85
CA CYS A 105 -11.17 23.04 -30.77
C CYS A 105 -11.22 22.31 -32.12
N ASP A 106 -11.11 23.05 -33.22
CA ASP A 106 -11.11 22.49 -34.59
C ASP A 106 -9.71 22.12 -35.08
N THR A 107 -8.65 22.62 -34.42
CA THR A 107 -7.24 22.32 -34.76
C THR A 107 -6.41 22.00 -33.52
N PHE A 108 -5.39 21.15 -33.70
CA PHE A 108 -4.49 20.74 -32.62
C PHE A 108 -3.62 21.89 -32.10
N GLU A 109 -3.22 22.84 -32.96
CA GLU A 109 -2.53 24.05 -32.53
C GLU A 109 -3.37 24.92 -31.58
N SER A 110 -4.67 25.05 -31.85
CA SER A 110 -5.58 25.85 -31.01
C SER A 110 -5.73 25.23 -29.63
N LEU A 111 -5.77 23.90 -29.58
CA LEU A 111 -5.80 23.12 -28.35
C LEU A 111 -4.54 23.37 -27.51
N ARG A 112 -3.34 23.23 -28.11
CA ARG A 112 -2.05 23.52 -27.43
C ARG A 112 -1.95 24.96 -26.94
N LYS A 113 -2.39 25.93 -27.74
CA LYS A 113 -2.38 27.36 -27.35
C LYS A 113 -3.31 27.65 -26.18
N ARG A 114 -4.49 27.00 -26.11
CA ARG A 114 -5.43 27.16 -24.99
C ARG A 114 -4.92 26.50 -23.73
N LEU A 115 -4.30 25.32 -23.83
CA LEU A 115 -3.70 24.63 -22.68
C LEU A 115 -2.59 25.50 -22.02
N ASN A 116 -1.69 26.07 -22.82
CA ASN A 116 -0.64 26.98 -22.32
C ASN A 116 -1.19 28.29 -21.72
N LYS A 117 -2.44 28.67 -22.06
CA LYS A 117 -3.11 29.85 -21.48
C LYS A 117 -3.82 29.49 -20.17
N SER A 118 -4.36 28.28 -20.03
CA SER A 118 -4.93 27.80 -18.77
C SER A 118 -3.85 27.56 -17.71
N ASP A 119 -2.65 27.14 -18.09
CA ASP A 119 -1.52 26.96 -17.15
C ASP A 119 -0.96 28.28 -16.56
N LYS A 120 -1.30 29.43 -17.14
CA LYS A 120 -0.82 30.76 -16.69
C LYS A 120 -1.81 31.50 -15.79
N LYS A 121 -2.92 30.87 -15.43
CA LYS A 121 -3.93 31.42 -14.52
C LYS A 121 -3.82 30.75 -13.16
#